data_AF-U6MR20-F1
#
_entry.id   AF-U6MR20-F1
#
_cell.length_a   1.000
_cell.length_b   1.000
_cell.length_c   1.000
_cell.angle_alpha   90.00
_cell.angle_beta   90.00
_cell.angle_gamma   90.00
#
_symmetry.space_group_name_H-M   'P 1'
#
loop_
_entity.id
_entity.type
_entity.pdbx_description
1 polymer ?
#
loop_
_entity_poly.entity_id
_entity_poly.type
_entity_poly.pdbx_seq_one_letter_code
_entity_poly.pdbx_strand_id
1 'polypeptide(L)'
;MDFMYEGREAGVLLHPTSLPSKCGIVGDFGESAEPFLDYLRAAGFSYWQVLPVGPCTYSQSQPGCPYLSTSSFALNPLLVCPAGLVSSKLVTQEDVAKLVAKWQAKQQERRTLNTVSHLQEDVDCEAFVDYHVAKGYKDELLALAYKTFTEAVPTEEYEDFCKSNKFWLDGYVLFEAIQARHPDASSWLDWPEEYRSFKSLVKNESLMQGLESPTEDQSLSNRSGGGPPELLLPQFHRFVQFILSKQWSQLRRRANSKGIKILGDIAFYVNMHSSDAWSNSEMFQMDSSTNKPLYVSGKEIKTLQADGAAFSSRLNFADARPQQFLLAFAACKVMGMQAFHPIILAPKGNFGGILFTHGMLTLAQISAGGRVVWLEALKNLMLVALITFVDSSLTGEYRTTLQWSTKAQEMESG
;
A
#
# COMPACT_ATOMS: atom_id res chain seq x y z
N MET A 1 8.93 13.04 32.48
CA MET A 1 7.73 12.18 32.61
C MET A 1 8.09 10.86 31.97
N ASP A 2 8.28 9.85 32.81
CA ASP A 2 8.66 8.50 32.42
C ASP A 2 7.57 7.86 31.55
N PHE A 3 7.93 7.45 30.34
CA PHE A 3 7.04 6.73 29.41
C PHE A 3 7.48 5.26 29.32
N MET A 4 7.69 4.63 30.47
CA MET A 4 7.66 3.18 30.57
C MET A 4 6.20 2.81 30.79
N TYR A 5 5.57 2.21 29.78
CA TYR A 5 4.20 1.69 29.85
C TYR A 5 4.03 0.83 31.11
N GLU A 6 3.35 1.34 32.14
CA GLU A 6 2.98 0.57 33.33
C GLU A 6 1.67 -0.16 33.07
N GLY A 7 1.74 -1.34 32.45
CA GLY A 7 0.59 -2.23 32.29
C GLY A 7 0.83 -3.40 31.34
N ARG A 8 0.26 -4.57 31.66
CA ARG A 8 0.19 -5.71 30.75
C ARG A 8 -1.02 -5.53 29.84
N GLU A 9 -0.80 -5.28 28.56
CA GLU A 9 -1.85 -5.26 27.54
C GLU A 9 -1.78 -6.54 26.68
N ALA A 10 -2.91 -6.91 26.08
CA ALA A 10 -3.02 -8.06 25.18
C ALA A 10 -3.76 -7.66 23.90
N GLY A 11 -3.55 -8.42 22.82
CA GLY A 11 -4.24 -8.21 21.55
C GLY A 11 -4.32 -9.45 20.69
N VAL A 12 -5.04 -9.32 19.58
CA VAL A 12 -5.26 -10.38 18.59
C VAL A 12 -4.71 -9.95 17.24
N LEU A 13 -3.97 -10.84 16.57
CA LEU A 13 -3.59 -10.71 15.16
C LEU A 13 -4.69 -11.33 14.30
N LEU A 14 -5.37 -10.50 13.50
CA LEU A 14 -6.38 -10.96 12.55
C LEU A 14 -6.48 -9.97 11.39
N HIS A 15 -6.20 -10.39 10.15
CA HIS A 15 -6.33 -9.49 9.02
C HIS A 15 -7.82 -9.26 8.67
N PRO A 16 -8.25 -8.05 8.23
CA PRO A 16 -9.65 -7.78 7.89
C PRO A 16 -10.25 -8.72 6.84
N THR A 17 -9.46 -9.26 5.91
CA THR A 17 -9.95 -10.25 4.93
C THR A 17 -10.43 -11.55 5.58
N SER A 18 -9.91 -11.88 6.76
CA SER A 18 -10.25 -13.08 7.53
C SER A 18 -11.49 -12.90 8.42
N LEU A 19 -12.04 -11.68 8.48
CA LEU A 19 -13.28 -11.44 9.22
C LEU A 19 -14.45 -12.14 8.50
N PRO A 20 -15.37 -12.77 9.26
CA PRO A 20 -16.56 -13.35 8.66
C PRO A 20 -17.42 -12.23 8.06
N SER A 21 -17.67 -12.32 6.76
CA SER A 21 -18.54 -11.39 6.05
C SER A 21 -19.97 -11.92 5.98
N LYS A 22 -20.96 -11.04 6.13
CA LYS A 22 -22.38 -11.43 6.00
C LYS A 22 -22.72 -12.01 4.62
N CYS A 23 -21.98 -11.62 3.58
CA CYS A 23 -22.14 -12.15 2.23
C CYS A 23 -21.33 -13.43 1.96
N GLY A 24 -20.47 -13.88 2.88
CA GLY A 24 -19.66 -15.09 2.72
C GLY A 24 -18.52 -15.00 1.68
N ILE A 25 -18.22 -13.81 1.16
CA ILE A 25 -17.20 -13.62 0.11
C ILE A 25 -15.84 -13.21 0.70
N VAL A 26 -15.77 -12.07 1.39
CA VAL A 26 -14.53 -11.53 1.99
C VAL A 26 -14.87 -10.50 3.08
N GLY A 27 -14.08 -10.47 4.16
CA GLY A 27 -14.20 -9.45 5.20
C GLY A 27 -13.82 -8.03 4.72
N ASP A 28 -14.25 -7.02 5.48
CA ASP A 28 -14.17 -5.60 5.11
C ASP A 28 -13.93 -4.68 6.34
N PHE A 29 -13.76 -3.37 6.08
CA PHE A 29 -13.56 -2.36 7.12
C PHE A 29 -14.82 -1.95 7.91
N GLY A 30 -15.98 -2.53 7.62
CA GLY A 30 -17.25 -2.10 8.20
C GLY A 30 -17.96 -3.22 8.95
N GLU A 31 -19.05 -3.74 8.39
CA GLU A 31 -19.94 -4.66 9.11
C GLU A 31 -19.24 -5.95 9.54
N SER A 32 -18.21 -6.38 8.81
CA SER A 32 -17.43 -7.56 9.16
C SER A 32 -16.57 -7.34 10.41
N ALA A 33 -16.19 -6.09 10.71
CA ALA A 33 -15.31 -5.75 11.81
C ALA A 33 -16.04 -5.47 13.14
N GLU A 34 -17.29 -5.02 13.11
CA GLU A 34 -18.00 -4.64 14.34
C GLU A 34 -18.16 -5.78 15.35
N PRO A 35 -18.62 -6.99 14.97
CA PRO A 35 -18.75 -8.10 15.91
C PRO A 35 -17.39 -8.48 16.52
N PHE A 36 -16.31 -8.32 15.75
CA PHE A 36 -14.96 -8.60 16.22
C PHE A 36 -14.47 -7.55 17.22
N LEU A 37 -14.75 -6.27 16.99
CA LEU A 37 -14.43 -5.22 17.96
C LEU A 37 -15.24 -5.39 19.27
N ASP A 38 -16.50 -5.79 19.19
CA ASP A 38 -17.30 -6.13 20.36
C ASP A 38 -16.72 -7.30 21.14
N TYR A 39 -16.29 -8.35 20.42
CA TYR A 39 -15.59 -9.49 21.01
C TYR A 39 -14.30 -9.07 21.71
N LEU A 40 -13.44 -8.28 21.06
CA LEU A 40 -12.18 -7.81 21.65
C LEU A 40 -12.42 -7.03 22.94
N ARG A 41 -13.41 -6.13 22.93
CA ARG A 41 -13.80 -5.35 24.11
C ARG A 41 -14.30 -6.26 25.23
N ALA A 42 -15.20 -7.20 24.93
CA ALA A 42 -15.76 -8.12 25.91
C ALA A 42 -14.71 -9.05 26.52
N ALA A 43 -13.71 -9.46 25.73
CA ALA A 43 -12.60 -10.29 26.15
C ALA A 43 -11.48 -9.50 26.89
N GLY A 44 -11.57 -8.17 26.95
CA GLY A 44 -10.56 -7.32 27.62
C GLY A 44 -9.28 -7.09 26.81
N PHE A 45 -9.30 -7.32 25.49
CA PHE A 45 -8.17 -7.00 24.62
C PHE A 45 -8.08 -5.48 24.36
N SER A 46 -6.85 -4.98 24.27
CA SER A 46 -6.55 -3.55 24.02
C SER A 46 -5.95 -3.33 22.63
N TYR A 47 -5.50 -4.38 21.95
CA TYR A 47 -4.89 -4.29 20.63
C TYR A 47 -5.53 -5.21 19.59
N TRP A 48 -5.63 -4.70 18.37
CA TRP A 48 -5.90 -5.47 17.17
C TRP A 48 -4.74 -5.28 16.19
N GLN A 49 -3.95 -6.31 15.95
CA GLN A 49 -2.88 -6.29 14.96
C GLN A 49 -3.40 -6.75 13.59
N VAL A 50 -3.00 -6.02 12.55
CA VAL A 50 -3.31 -6.34 11.14
C VAL A 50 -2.01 -6.46 10.34
N LEU A 51 -2.04 -7.28 9.29
CA LEU A 51 -1.03 -7.26 8.22
C LEU A 51 -1.17 -5.96 7.38
N PRO A 52 -0.27 -5.67 6.44
CA PRO A 52 -0.43 -4.50 5.56
C PRO A 52 -1.77 -4.52 4.82
N VAL A 53 -2.45 -3.38 4.81
CA VAL A 53 -3.80 -3.24 4.22
C VAL A 53 -3.77 -2.65 2.81
N GLY A 54 -2.63 -2.75 2.13
CA GLY A 54 -2.41 -2.20 0.78
C GLY A 54 -2.98 -3.07 -0.34
N PRO A 55 -3.21 -2.49 -1.54
CA PRO A 55 -3.66 -3.23 -2.71
C PRO A 55 -2.61 -4.26 -3.15
N CYS A 56 -3.06 -5.43 -3.56
CA CYS A 56 -2.19 -6.52 -4.00
C CYS A 56 -2.61 -7.01 -5.39
N THR A 57 -1.68 -7.62 -6.11
CA THR A 57 -2.01 -8.37 -7.33
C THR A 57 -2.68 -9.69 -6.94
N TYR A 58 -3.69 -10.10 -7.73
CA TYR A 58 -4.43 -11.36 -7.57
C TYR A 58 -4.34 -12.17 -8.86
N SER A 59 -3.17 -12.76 -9.09
CA SER A 59 -2.87 -13.63 -10.22
C SER A 59 -2.53 -15.04 -9.75
N GLN A 60 -2.39 -15.99 -10.67
CA GLN A 60 -1.94 -17.35 -10.33
C GLN A 60 -0.56 -17.36 -9.64
N SER A 61 0.34 -16.45 -10.05
CA SER A 61 1.69 -16.33 -9.48
C SER A 61 1.75 -15.46 -8.22
N GLN A 62 0.75 -14.61 -7.97
CA GLN A 62 0.66 -13.75 -6.80
C GLN A 62 -0.79 -13.73 -6.30
N PRO A 63 -1.18 -14.62 -5.38
CA PRO A 63 -2.58 -14.78 -4.97
C PRO A 63 -3.02 -13.76 -3.89
N GLY A 64 -2.49 -12.53 -3.89
CA GLY A 64 -2.87 -11.50 -2.92
C GLY A 64 -1.99 -11.38 -1.68
N CYS A 65 -0.65 -11.46 -1.83
CA CYS A 65 0.29 -11.29 -0.72
C CYS A 65 0.32 -9.83 -0.21
N PRO A 66 -0.07 -9.54 1.06
CA PRO A 66 -0.10 -8.18 1.63
C PRO A 66 1.24 -7.44 1.62
N TYR A 67 2.35 -8.18 1.61
CA TYR A 67 3.71 -7.60 1.61
C TYR A 67 4.24 -7.29 0.20
N LEU A 68 3.51 -7.68 -0.85
CA LEU A 68 3.81 -7.34 -2.25
C LEU A 68 2.82 -6.30 -2.79
N SER A 69 2.55 -5.28 -1.98
CA SER A 69 1.57 -4.24 -2.31
C SER A 69 1.96 -3.45 -3.56
N THR A 70 0.98 -3.11 -4.41
CA THR A 70 1.18 -2.22 -5.57
C THR A 70 1.31 -0.75 -5.15
N SER A 71 1.07 -0.43 -3.87
CA SER A 71 1.33 0.89 -3.29
C SER A 71 1.55 0.81 -1.78
N SER A 72 2.52 1.57 -1.27
CA SER A 72 2.80 1.69 0.15
C SER A 72 1.79 2.54 0.91
N PHE A 73 0.97 3.32 0.20
CA PHE A 73 0.07 4.32 0.78
C PHE A 73 -1.41 4.00 0.58
N ALA A 74 -1.75 3.40 -0.57
CA ALA A 74 -3.13 3.08 -0.90
C ALA A 74 -3.71 1.98 0.01
N LEU A 75 -5.03 1.98 0.15
CA LEU A 75 -5.81 0.93 0.80
C LEU A 75 -6.32 -0.08 -0.23
N ASN A 76 -6.43 -1.34 0.18
CA ASN A 76 -6.89 -2.42 -0.69
C ASN A 76 -8.38 -2.29 -1.04
N PRO A 77 -8.76 -2.18 -2.33
CA PRO A 77 -10.16 -2.11 -2.76
C PRO A 77 -11.03 -3.29 -2.29
N LEU A 78 -10.44 -4.46 -2.02
CA LEU A 78 -11.19 -5.60 -1.48
C LEU A 78 -11.86 -5.31 -0.13
N LEU A 79 -11.30 -4.37 0.64
CA LEU A 79 -11.72 -4.10 2.02
C LEU A 79 -12.87 -3.08 2.12
N VAL A 80 -13.41 -2.62 0.99
CA VAL A 80 -14.58 -1.74 0.99
C VAL A 80 -15.80 -2.44 1.59
N CYS A 81 -16.47 -1.79 2.53
CA CYS A 81 -17.72 -2.22 3.14
C CYS A 81 -18.93 -1.82 2.27
N PRO A 82 -19.75 -2.78 1.79
CA PRO A 82 -20.95 -2.50 1.00
C PRO A 82 -21.99 -1.66 1.76
N ALA A 83 -22.20 -1.93 3.05
CA ALA A 83 -23.16 -1.17 3.86
C ALA A 83 -22.74 0.31 4.01
N GLY A 84 -21.44 0.59 4.01
CA GLY A 84 -20.91 1.96 3.97
C GLY A 84 -21.30 2.69 2.68
N LEU A 85 -21.27 2.01 1.54
CA LEU A 85 -21.71 2.55 0.25
C LEU A 85 -23.23 2.80 0.22
N VAL A 86 -24.02 1.87 0.75
CA VAL A 86 -25.48 2.03 0.90
C VAL A 86 -25.82 3.22 1.78
N SER A 87 -25.16 3.36 2.94
CA SER A 87 -25.37 4.49 3.85
C SER A 87 -25.02 5.84 3.22
N SER A 88 -24.07 5.84 2.27
CA SER A 88 -23.66 7.02 1.50
C SER A 88 -24.53 7.26 0.28
N LYS A 89 -25.58 6.45 0.06
CA LYS A 89 -26.48 6.49 -1.11
C LYS A 89 -25.77 6.34 -2.46
N LEU A 90 -24.60 5.69 -2.48
CA LEU A 90 -23.85 5.44 -3.71
C LEU A 90 -24.33 4.16 -4.42
N VAL A 91 -24.94 3.25 -3.68
CA VAL A 91 -25.57 2.02 -4.21
C VAL A 91 -26.82 1.73 -3.39
N THR A 92 -27.77 1.00 -3.97
CA THR A 92 -28.95 0.54 -3.22
C THR A 92 -28.71 -0.82 -2.56
N GLN A 93 -29.53 -1.15 -1.55
CA GLN A 93 -29.50 -2.49 -0.95
C GLN A 93 -29.82 -3.60 -1.97
N GLU A 94 -30.67 -3.30 -2.95
CA GLU A 94 -31.05 -4.22 -4.02
C GLU A 94 -29.86 -4.50 -4.95
N ASP A 95 -29.08 -3.47 -5.30
CA ASP A 95 -27.88 -3.64 -6.12
C ASP A 95 -26.84 -4.53 -5.44
N VAL A 96 -26.62 -4.29 -4.14
CA VAL A 96 -25.71 -5.12 -3.34
C VAL A 96 -26.20 -6.56 -3.30
N ALA A 97 -27.49 -6.80 -3.08
CA ALA A 97 -28.08 -8.14 -3.05
C ALA A 97 -27.92 -8.88 -4.39
N LYS A 98 -28.16 -8.20 -5.52
CA LYS A 98 -27.96 -8.76 -6.87
C LYS A 98 -26.52 -9.18 -7.10
N LEU A 99 -25.55 -8.32 -6.76
CA LEU A 99 -24.13 -8.63 -6.90
C LEU A 99 -23.69 -9.77 -5.98
N VAL A 100 -24.16 -9.79 -4.72
CA VAL A 100 -23.87 -10.89 -3.80
C VAL A 100 -24.38 -12.22 -4.36
N ALA A 101 -25.63 -12.29 -4.83
CA ALA A 101 -26.19 -13.52 -5.40
C ALA A 101 -25.39 -14.01 -6.61
N LYS A 102 -25.02 -13.10 -7.53
CA LYS A 102 -24.20 -13.40 -8.71
C LYS A 102 -22.85 -14.01 -8.31
N TRP A 103 -22.13 -13.38 -7.38
CA TRP A 103 -20.77 -13.78 -7.04
C TRP A 103 -20.71 -14.96 -6.06
N GLN A 104 -21.73 -15.18 -5.24
CA GLN A 104 -21.90 -16.43 -4.47
C GLN A 104 -22.12 -17.63 -5.40
N ALA A 105 -22.95 -17.49 -6.44
CA ALA A 105 -23.13 -18.54 -7.44
C ALA A 105 -21.81 -18.87 -8.15
N LYS A 106 -21.02 -17.83 -8.51
CA LYS A 106 -19.68 -18.01 -9.11
C LYS A 106 -18.70 -18.69 -8.14
N GLN A 107 -18.76 -18.37 -6.86
CA GLN A 107 -17.94 -19.01 -5.83
C GLN A 107 -18.27 -20.50 -5.73
N GLN A 108 -19.56 -20.86 -5.74
CA GLN A 108 -19.99 -22.25 -5.68
C GLN A 108 -19.59 -23.05 -6.93
N GLU A 109 -19.71 -22.44 -8.11
CA GLU A 109 -19.21 -23.02 -9.37
C GLU A 109 -17.71 -23.34 -9.28
N ARG A 110 -16.89 -22.38 -8.83
CA ARG A 110 -15.44 -22.55 -8.70
C ARG A 110 -15.05 -23.59 -7.65
N ARG A 111 -15.76 -23.64 -6.52
CA ARG A 111 -15.58 -24.68 -5.49
C ARG A 111 -15.82 -26.07 -6.07
N THR A 112 -16.92 -26.25 -6.80
CA THR A 112 -17.27 -27.52 -7.44
C THR A 112 -16.21 -27.98 -8.44
N LEU A 113 -15.65 -27.06 -9.24
CA LEU A 113 -14.58 -27.36 -10.20
C LEU A 113 -13.26 -27.78 -9.52
N ASN A 114 -12.89 -27.12 -8.43
CA ASN A 114 -11.64 -27.43 -7.70
C ASN A 114 -11.70 -28.77 -6.97
N THR A 115 -12.87 -29.22 -6.51
CA THR A 115 -13.06 -30.55 -5.90
C THR A 115 -12.80 -31.68 -6.90
N VAL A 116 -12.97 -31.44 -8.20
CA VAL A 116 -12.77 -32.45 -9.26
C VAL A 116 -11.31 -32.55 -9.70
N SER A 117 -10.48 -31.53 -9.45
CA SER A 117 -9.11 -31.43 -10.01
C SER A 117 -7.98 -31.87 -9.06
N HIS A 118 -8.20 -32.01 -7.75
CA HIS A 118 -7.15 -32.39 -6.80
C HIS A 118 -7.57 -33.51 -5.84
N LEU A 119 -7.03 -34.71 -6.08
CA LEU A 119 -6.80 -35.73 -5.05
C LEU A 119 -5.64 -35.25 -4.16
N GLN A 120 -5.87 -34.41 -3.14
CA GLN A 120 -4.98 -34.31 -1.97
C GLN A 120 -5.59 -33.45 -0.84
N GLU A 121 -5.80 -34.15 0.28
CA GLU A 121 -5.99 -33.71 1.67
C GLU A 121 -7.29 -32.95 2.03
N ASP A 122 -8.05 -33.61 2.92
CA ASP A 122 -9.27 -33.20 3.61
C ASP A 122 -9.10 -31.89 4.41
N VAL A 123 -8.84 -30.76 3.75
CA VAL A 123 -9.06 -29.44 4.34
C VAL A 123 -10.49 -29.04 4.02
N ASP A 124 -11.43 -29.67 4.73
CA ASP A 124 -12.86 -29.37 4.72
C ASP A 124 -13.11 -28.00 5.38
N CYS A 125 -12.74 -26.96 4.64
CA CYS A 125 -12.73 -25.58 5.12
C CYS A 125 -13.47 -24.73 4.11
N GLU A 126 -14.80 -24.66 4.27
CA GLU A 126 -15.69 -23.73 3.56
C GLU A 126 -15.34 -22.24 3.76
N ALA A 127 -14.31 -21.94 4.58
CA ALA A 127 -13.99 -20.64 5.16
C ALA A 127 -12.80 -19.88 4.49
N PHE A 128 -12.33 -20.30 3.31
CA PHE A 128 -11.29 -19.55 2.58
C PHE A 128 -11.86 -18.46 1.65
N VAL A 129 -11.13 -17.35 1.54
CA VAL A 129 -11.41 -16.28 0.59
C VAL A 129 -10.98 -16.71 -0.81
N ASP A 130 -11.93 -16.79 -1.75
CA ASP A 130 -11.60 -16.87 -3.17
C ASP A 130 -11.33 -15.45 -3.69
N TYR A 131 -10.06 -15.08 -3.82
CA TYR A 131 -9.67 -13.73 -4.23
C TYR A 131 -10.13 -13.34 -5.64
N HIS A 132 -10.34 -14.31 -6.54
CA HIS A 132 -10.89 -14.01 -7.87
C HIS A 132 -12.35 -13.57 -7.75
N VAL A 133 -13.15 -14.30 -6.95
CA VAL A 133 -14.54 -13.94 -6.65
C VAL A 133 -14.61 -12.62 -5.88
N ALA A 134 -13.78 -12.46 -4.85
CA ALA A 134 -13.75 -11.25 -4.03
C ALA A 134 -13.42 -10.01 -4.87
N LYS A 135 -12.40 -10.09 -5.73
CA LYS A 135 -12.01 -8.98 -6.62
C LYS A 135 -13.13 -8.64 -7.59
N GLY A 136 -13.69 -9.62 -8.30
CA GLY A 136 -14.78 -9.38 -9.25
C GLY A 136 -16.01 -8.75 -8.58
N TYR A 137 -16.41 -9.24 -7.41
CA TYR A 137 -17.49 -8.66 -6.63
C TYR A 137 -17.24 -7.20 -6.25
N LYS A 138 -16.06 -6.91 -5.67
CA LYS A 138 -15.75 -5.57 -5.17
C LYS A 138 -15.51 -4.56 -6.29
N ASP A 139 -14.91 -4.99 -7.40
CA ASP A 139 -14.72 -4.14 -8.58
C ASP A 139 -16.07 -3.72 -9.18
N GLU A 140 -17.00 -4.66 -9.40
CA GLU A 140 -18.35 -4.34 -9.93
C GLU A 140 -19.15 -3.44 -8.97
N LEU A 141 -19.06 -3.70 -7.66
CA LEU A 141 -19.71 -2.90 -6.65
C LEU A 141 -19.18 -1.45 -6.63
N LEU A 142 -17.86 -1.28 -6.67
CA LEU A 142 -17.21 0.03 -6.71
C LEU A 142 -17.51 0.77 -8.01
N ALA A 143 -17.56 0.07 -9.15
CA ALA A 143 -17.91 0.66 -10.43
C ALA A 143 -19.34 1.21 -10.44
N LEU A 144 -20.29 0.46 -9.86
CA LEU A 144 -21.65 0.94 -9.68
C LEU A 144 -21.68 2.20 -8.78
N ALA A 145 -20.99 2.15 -7.65
CA ALA A 145 -20.89 3.28 -6.73
C ALA A 145 -20.28 4.52 -7.38
N TYR A 146 -19.29 4.32 -8.26
CA TYR A 146 -18.61 5.39 -8.98
C TYR A 146 -19.55 6.11 -9.97
N LYS A 147 -20.44 5.39 -10.66
CA LYS A 147 -21.42 6.01 -11.58
C LYS A 147 -22.28 7.03 -10.84
N THR A 148 -22.87 6.64 -9.71
CA THR A 148 -23.66 7.55 -8.87
C THR A 148 -22.82 8.69 -8.32
N PHE A 149 -21.56 8.43 -7.97
CA PHE A 149 -20.64 9.49 -7.53
C PHE A 149 -20.36 10.53 -8.61
N THR A 150 -20.18 10.12 -9.88
CA THR A 150 -19.90 11.04 -10.99
C THR A 150 -21.07 11.95 -11.35
N GLU A 151 -22.30 11.54 -11.06
CA GLU A 151 -23.50 12.36 -11.24
C GLU A 151 -23.66 13.41 -10.12
N ALA A 152 -22.96 13.22 -8.98
CA ALA A 152 -23.01 14.11 -7.84
C ALA A 152 -21.95 15.22 -7.93
N VAL A 153 -22.26 16.37 -7.32
CA VAL A 153 -21.28 17.46 -7.17
C VAL A 153 -20.16 16.99 -6.22
N PRO A 154 -18.88 17.15 -6.61
CA PRO A 154 -17.76 16.83 -5.72
C PRO A 154 -17.88 17.54 -4.38
N THR A 155 -17.75 16.77 -3.30
CA THR A 155 -17.77 17.33 -1.94
C THR A 155 -16.43 17.99 -1.61
N GLU A 156 -16.44 19.01 -0.75
CA GLU A 156 -15.21 19.63 -0.22
C GLU A 156 -14.27 18.58 0.42
N GLU A 157 -14.83 17.61 1.15
CA GLU A 157 -14.09 16.49 1.74
C GLU A 157 -13.31 15.67 0.69
N TYR A 158 -13.91 15.46 -0.50
CA TYR A 158 -13.25 14.76 -1.60
C TYR A 158 -12.12 15.60 -2.19
N GLU A 159 -12.33 16.89 -2.41
CA GLU A 159 -11.27 17.77 -2.91
C GLU A 159 -10.09 17.86 -1.93
N ASP A 160 -10.37 17.99 -0.64
CA ASP A 160 -9.36 18.05 0.41
C ASP A 160 -8.58 16.75 0.52
N PHE A 161 -9.26 15.61 0.39
CA PHE A 161 -8.61 14.31 0.28
C PHE A 161 -7.64 14.29 -0.91
N CYS A 162 -8.07 14.73 -2.08
CA CYS A 162 -7.23 14.76 -3.29
C CYS A 162 -6.02 15.68 -3.13
N LYS A 163 -6.24 16.90 -2.61
CA LYS A 163 -5.18 17.90 -2.38
C LYS A 163 -4.15 17.39 -1.37
N SER A 164 -4.61 16.84 -0.24
CA SER A 164 -3.73 16.37 0.85
C SER A 164 -2.93 15.12 0.49
N ASN A 165 -3.45 14.30 -0.43
CA ASN A 165 -2.83 13.02 -0.81
C ASN A 165 -2.14 13.06 -2.18
N LYS A 166 -2.08 14.23 -2.83
CA LYS A 166 -1.55 14.40 -4.19
C LYS A 166 -0.18 13.72 -4.41
N PHE A 167 0.70 13.79 -3.41
CA PHE A 167 2.08 13.30 -3.52
C PHE A 167 2.21 11.80 -3.83
N TRP A 168 1.25 10.97 -3.40
CA TRP A 168 1.23 9.53 -3.69
C TRP A 168 0.05 9.14 -4.60
N LEU A 169 -1.07 9.85 -4.46
CA LEU A 169 -2.33 9.50 -5.11
C LEU A 169 -2.23 9.64 -6.63
N ASP A 170 -1.59 10.69 -7.15
CA ASP A 170 -1.47 10.90 -8.60
C ASP A 170 -0.69 9.78 -9.30
N GLY A 171 0.43 9.34 -8.71
CA GLY A 171 1.19 8.20 -9.20
C GLY A 171 0.38 6.90 -9.11
N TYR A 172 -0.30 6.67 -7.98
CA TYR A 172 -1.11 5.47 -7.77
C TYR A 172 -2.25 5.33 -8.78
N VAL A 173 -3.05 6.38 -8.99
CA VAL A 173 -4.24 6.28 -9.84
C VAL A 173 -3.90 6.10 -11.33
N LEU A 174 -2.79 6.69 -11.79
CA LEU A 174 -2.29 6.46 -13.14
C LEU A 174 -1.73 5.04 -13.28
N PHE A 175 -0.97 4.57 -12.28
CA PHE A 175 -0.41 3.22 -12.27
C PHE A 175 -1.50 2.15 -12.42
N GLU A 176 -2.55 2.21 -11.60
CA GLU A 176 -3.64 1.24 -11.63
C GLU A 176 -4.45 1.32 -12.95
N ALA A 177 -4.71 2.53 -13.46
CA ALA A 177 -5.42 2.72 -14.72
C ALA A 177 -4.61 2.17 -15.93
N ILE A 178 -3.29 2.32 -15.93
CA ILE A 178 -2.42 1.79 -16.98
C ILE A 178 -2.31 0.26 -16.83
N GLN A 179 -2.13 -0.25 -15.62
CA GLN A 179 -2.11 -1.70 -15.39
C GLN A 179 -3.41 -2.37 -15.84
N ALA A 180 -4.55 -1.73 -15.64
CA ALA A 180 -5.84 -2.23 -16.12
C ALA A 180 -5.94 -2.28 -17.66
N ARG A 181 -5.21 -1.41 -18.38
CA ARG A 181 -5.09 -1.45 -19.86
C ARG A 181 -4.13 -2.55 -20.33
N HIS A 182 -3.21 -2.97 -19.47
CA HIS A 182 -2.17 -3.96 -19.77
C HIS A 182 -2.17 -5.10 -18.74
N PRO A 183 -3.26 -5.87 -18.60
CA PRO A 183 -3.41 -6.87 -17.54
C PRO A 183 -2.38 -8.02 -17.63
N ASP A 184 -1.84 -8.27 -18.83
CA ASP A 184 -0.83 -9.29 -19.07
C ASP A 184 0.59 -8.85 -18.67
N ALA A 185 0.80 -7.55 -18.41
CA ALA A 185 2.09 -7.02 -17.99
C ALA A 185 2.36 -7.44 -16.53
N SER A 186 3.46 -8.17 -16.32
CA SER A 186 3.90 -8.61 -14.99
C SER A 186 4.73 -7.52 -14.28
N SER A 187 5.22 -6.54 -15.03
CA SER A 187 5.94 -5.38 -14.55
C SER A 187 5.56 -4.13 -15.34
N TRP A 188 5.71 -2.94 -14.74
CA TRP A 188 5.52 -1.68 -15.47
C TRP A 188 6.64 -1.45 -16.50
N LEU A 189 7.73 -2.22 -16.41
CA LEU A 189 8.77 -2.29 -17.43
C LEU A 189 8.32 -2.96 -18.72
N ASP A 190 7.24 -3.76 -18.67
CA ASP A 190 6.68 -4.46 -19.82
C ASP A 190 5.63 -3.62 -20.55
N TRP A 191 5.23 -2.48 -19.99
CA TRP A 191 4.30 -1.54 -20.63
C TRP A 191 4.88 -0.95 -21.92
N PRO A 192 4.02 -0.38 -22.78
CA PRO A 192 4.46 0.51 -23.87
C PRO A 192 5.42 1.59 -23.36
N GLU A 193 6.40 1.97 -24.20
CA GLU A 193 7.52 2.85 -23.82
C GLU A 193 7.04 4.18 -23.24
N GLU A 194 5.95 4.72 -23.78
CA GLU A 194 5.32 5.97 -23.37
C GLU A 194 4.79 5.97 -21.93
N TYR A 195 4.53 4.79 -21.35
CA TYR A 195 4.03 4.64 -19.98
C TYR A 195 5.12 4.25 -18.97
N ARG A 196 6.32 3.86 -19.41
CA ARG A 196 7.39 3.37 -18.51
C ARG A 196 8.00 4.44 -17.62
N SER A 197 7.85 5.71 -17.98
CA SER A 197 8.37 6.86 -17.22
C SER A 197 7.23 7.74 -16.74
N PHE A 198 6.94 7.72 -15.45
CA PHE A 198 5.97 8.63 -14.83
C PHE A 198 6.28 10.10 -15.14
N LYS A 199 7.55 10.52 -15.03
CA LYS A 199 7.99 11.91 -15.29
C LYS A 199 7.76 12.35 -16.74
N SER A 200 7.88 11.44 -17.69
CA SER A 200 7.62 11.73 -19.11
C SER A 200 6.12 11.74 -19.39
N LEU A 201 5.39 10.78 -18.82
CA LEU A 201 3.95 10.65 -18.97
C LEU A 201 3.21 11.92 -18.50
N VAL A 202 3.50 12.41 -17.29
CA VAL A 202 2.80 13.58 -16.73
C VAL A 202 3.05 14.88 -17.50
N LYS A 203 4.06 14.91 -18.39
CA LYS A 203 4.34 16.04 -19.29
C LYS A 203 3.68 15.89 -20.66
N ASN A 204 3.16 14.71 -20.98
CA ASN A 204 2.51 14.43 -22.26
C ASN A 204 1.00 14.63 -22.13
N GLU A 205 0.53 15.83 -22.48
CA GLU A 205 -0.89 16.21 -22.36
C GLU A 205 -1.83 15.29 -23.15
N SER A 206 -1.42 14.85 -24.35
CA SER A 206 -2.24 13.98 -25.19
C SER A 206 -2.45 12.60 -24.56
N LEU A 207 -1.40 11.99 -24.01
CA LEU A 207 -1.52 10.70 -23.31
C LEU A 207 -2.34 10.85 -22.04
N MET A 208 -2.11 11.92 -21.27
CA MET A 208 -2.88 12.20 -20.06
C MET A 208 -4.37 12.34 -20.36
N GLN A 209 -4.74 13.13 -21.39
CA GLN A 209 -6.12 13.27 -21.82
C GLN A 209 -6.74 11.93 -22.27
N GLY A 210 -5.96 11.08 -22.95
CA GLY A 210 -6.37 9.74 -23.33
C GLY A 210 -6.58 8.77 -22.15
N LEU A 211 -5.86 8.96 -21.04
CA LEU A 211 -6.07 8.18 -19.82
C LEU A 211 -7.32 8.62 -19.04
N GLU A 212 -7.66 9.90 -19.07
CA GLU A 212 -8.85 10.45 -18.39
C GLU A 212 -10.15 10.16 -19.13
N SER A 213 -10.09 9.93 -20.43
CA SER A 213 -11.28 9.67 -21.25
C SER A 213 -11.66 8.19 -21.22
N PRO A 214 -12.97 7.84 -21.16
CA PRO A 214 -13.43 6.48 -21.41
C PRO A 214 -12.94 6.03 -22.78
N THR A 215 -12.31 4.85 -22.84
CA THR A 215 -11.90 4.27 -24.12
C THR A 215 -13.12 3.77 -24.88
N GLU A 216 -13.20 4.08 -26.18
CA GLU A 216 -14.18 3.48 -27.11
C GLU A 216 -13.81 2.04 -27.48
N ASP A 217 -12.60 1.60 -27.15
CA ASP A 217 -12.12 0.25 -27.43
C ASP A 217 -12.77 -0.78 -26.50
N GLN A 218 -13.96 -1.24 -26.90
CA GLN A 218 -14.70 -2.33 -26.26
C GLN A 218 -13.92 -3.65 -26.23
N SER A 219 -12.79 -3.78 -26.95
CA SER A 219 -11.95 -4.98 -26.89
C SER A 219 -11.15 -5.06 -25.58
N LEU A 220 -10.87 -3.93 -24.92
CA LEU A 220 -10.14 -3.90 -23.64
C LEU A 220 -11.04 -4.28 -22.45
N SER A 221 -12.33 -3.91 -22.49
CA SER A 221 -13.30 -4.28 -21.46
C SER A 221 -13.80 -5.73 -21.59
N ASN A 222 -13.80 -6.30 -22.81
CA ASN A 222 -14.30 -7.65 -23.09
C ASN A 222 -13.24 -8.76 -23.03
N ARG A 223 -11.97 -8.48 -22.67
CA ARG A 223 -10.96 -9.54 -22.52
C ARG A 223 -11.35 -10.49 -21.40
N SER A 224 -11.10 -11.79 -21.56
CA SER A 224 -11.34 -12.79 -20.51
C SER A 224 -10.53 -12.43 -19.26
N GLY A 225 -11.21 -12.02 -18.18
CA GLY A 225 -10.58 -11.47 -16.96
C GLY A 225 -10.66 -9.94 -16.82
N GLY A 226 -11.26 -9.25 -17.79
CA GLY A 226 -11.55 -7.81 -17.75
C GLY A 226 -12.62 -7.50 -16.72
N GLY A 227 -12.32 -6.57 -15.81
CA GLY A 227 -13.29 -6.02 -14.88
C GLY A 227 -14.13 -4.90 -15.51
N PRO A 228 -14.91 -4.17 -14.71
CA PRO A 228 -15.70 -3.04 -15.21
C PRO A 228 -14.82 -1.97 -15.89
N PRO A 229 -15.30 -1.31 -16.96
CA PRO A 229 -14.51 -0.34 -17.74
C PRO A 229 -14.01 0.85 -16.91
N GLU A 230 -14.66 1.14 -15.78
CA GLU A 230 -14.25 2.16 -14.82
C GLU A 230 -12.83 1.91 -14.27
N LEU A 231 -12.35 0.66 -14.22
CA LEU A 231 -10.98 0.33 -13.83
C LEU A 231 -9.91 1.00 -14.70
N LEU A 232 -10.26 1.41 -15.93
CA LEU A 232 -9.37 2.11 -16.85
C LEU A 232 -9.26 3.60 -16.51
N LEU A 233 -10.04 4.14 -15.56
CA LEU A 233 -10.08 5.57 -15.29
C LEU A 233 -9.28 5.93 -14.03
N PRO A 234 -8.30 6.86 -14.10
CA PRO A 234 -7.62 7.36 -12.91
C PRO A 234 -8.59 7.97 -11.88
N GLN A 235 -9.68 8.59 -12.32
CA GLN A 235 -10.70 9.18 -11.46
C GLN A 235 -11.46 8.12 -10.66
N PHE A 236 -11.67 6.92 -11.22
CA PHE A 236 -12.26 5.80 -10.50
C PHE A 236 -11.36 5.38 -9.32
N HIS A 237 -10.07 5.15 -9.57
CA HIS A 237 -9.13 4.76 -8.51
C HIS A 237 -8.99 5.83 -7.43
N ARG A 238 -9.09 7.12 -7.81
CA ARG A 238 -9.11 8.25 -6.88
C ARG A 238 -10.33 8.20 -5.96
N PHE A 239 -11.51 7.97 -6.53
CA PHE A 239 -12.76 7.77 -5.80
C PHE A 239 -12.67 6.57 -4.84
N VAL A 240 -12.14 5.44 -5.30
CA VAL A 240 -12.00 4.22 -4.48
C VAL A 240 -11.17 4.51 -3.23
N GLN A 241 -10.02 5.18 -3.38
CA GLN A 241 -9.16 5.53 -2.23
C GLN A 241 -9.82 6.52 -1.28
N PHE A 242 -10.61 7.48 -1.79
CA PHE A 242 -11.41 8.37 -0.95
C PHE A 242 -12.41 7.59 -0.08
N ILE A 243 -13.19 6.69 -0.69
CA ILE A 243 -14.17 5.88 0.04
C ILE A 243 -13.50 4.99 1.08
N LEU A 244 -12.42 4.30 0.71
CA LEU A 244 -11.68 3.44 1.63
C LEU A 244 -11.10 4.24 2.79
N SER A 245 -10.54 5.43 2.53
CA SER A 245 -10.01 6.31 3.58
C SER A 245 -11.09 6.70 4.59
N LYS A 246 -12.30 7.00 4.13
CA LYS A 246 -13.45 7.28 5.01
C LYS A 246 -13.82 6.07 5.86
N GLN A 247 -13.94 4.89 5.25
CA GLN A 247 -14.31 3.68 5.96
C GLN A 247 -13.23 3.23 6.95
N TRP A 248 -11.96 3.30 6.57
CA TRP A 248 -10.82 3.04 7.46
C TRP A 248 -10.81 4.00 8.67
N SER A 249 -11.04 5.29 8.43
CA SER A 249 -11.14 6.28 9.49
C SER A 249 -12.32 6.01 10.44
N GLN A 250 -13.46 5.58 9.91
CA GLN A 250 -14.62 5.17 10.71
C GLN A 250 -14.30 3.94 11.57
N LEU A 251 -13.68 2.91 11.00
CA LEU A 251 -13.26 1.71 11.72
C LEU A 251 -12.33 2.06 12.90
N ARG A 252 -11.31 2.88 12.64
CA ARG A 252 -10.38 3.34 13.69
C ARG A 252 -11.10 4.08 14.81
N ARG A 253 -12.03 4.99 14.48
CA ARG A 253 -12.81 5.71 15.50
C ARG A 253 -13.64 4.75 16.35
N ARG A 254 -14.23 3.72 15.75
CA ARG A 254 -15.04 2.71 16.46
C ARG A 254 -14.20 1.77 17.32
N ALA A 255 -13.02 1.36 16.84
CA ALA A 255 -12.06 0.61 17.66
C ALA A 255 -11.61 1.44 18.87
N ASN A 256 -11.20 2.70 18.64
CA ASN A 256 -10.74 3.59 19.70
C ASN A 256 -11.83 3.89 20.74
N SER A 257 -13.09 4.07 20.33
CA SER A 257 -14.20 4.29 21.27
C SER A 257 -14.50 3.07 22.15
N LYS A 258 -13.98 1.90 21.76
CA LYS A 258 -14.02 0.65 22.53
C LYS A 258 -12.73 0.37 23.31
N GLY A 259 -11.76 1.30 23.30
CA GLY A 259 -10.47 1.14 23.96
C GLY A 259 -9.50 0.21 23.21
N ILE A 260 -9.78 -0.09 21.93
CA ILE A 260 -8.98 -0.99 21.09
C ILE A 260 -8.11 -0.15 20.17
N LYS A 261 -6.79 -0.34 20.25
CA LYS A 261 -5.79 0.29 19.39
C LYS A 261 -5.48 -0.64 18.21
N ILE A 262 -5.54 -0.13 16.98
CA ILE A 262 -5.14 -0.89 15.79
C ILE A 262 -3.63 -0.75 15.59
N LEU A 263 -2.94 -1.89 15.55
CA LEU A 263 -1.51 -2.02 15.28
C LEU A 263 -1.31 -2.42 13.82
N GLY A 264 -0.75 -1.51 13.02
CA GLY A 264 -0.46 -1.76 11.61
C GLY A 264 0.88 -2.47 11.41
N ASP A 265 1.06 -2.98 10.20
CA ASP A 265 2.32 -3.57 9.73
C ASP A 265 2.77 -2.86 8.44
N ILE A 266 4.09 -2.73 8.28
CA ILE A 266 4.74 -2.08 7.15
C ILE A 266 5.78 -3.02 6.57
N ALA A 267 5.59 -3.40 5.30
CA ALA A 267 6.63 -4.10 4.54
C ALA A 267 7.92 -3.26 4.48
N PHE A 268 9.07 -3.86 4.79
CA PHE A 268 10.35 -3.15 4.79
C PHE A 268 10.69 -2.64 3.38
N TYR A 269 10.59 -3.50 2.37
CA TYR A 269 10.76 -3.14 0.97
C TYR A 269 9.43 -2.85 0.29
N VAL A 270 9.48 -2.11 -0.82
CA VAL A 270 8.34 -1.98 -1.74
C VAL A 270 8.41 -3.04 -2.83
N ASN A 271 7.25 -3.40 -3.38
CA ASN A 271 7.20 -4.23 -4.58
C ASN A 271 7.83 -3.46 -5.75
N MET A 272 8.65 -4.13 -6.58
CA MET A 272 9.20 -3.52 -7.80
C MET A 272 8.08 -3.13 -8.77
N HIS A 273 7.05 -3.96 -8.90
CA HIS A 273 5.86 -3.64 -9.68
C HIS A 273 4.85 -2.89 -8.79
N SER A 274 5.14 -1.62 -8.53
CA SER A 274 4.29 -0.75 -7.72
C SER A 274 4.28 0.68 -8.25
N SER A 275 3.26 1.45 -7.87
CA SER A 275 3.21 2.89 -8.09
C SER A 275 4.39 3.59 -7.43
N ASP A 276 4.88 3.09 -6.30
CA ASP A 276 6.00 3.66 -5.56
C ASP A 276 7.28 3.63 -6.41
N ALA A 277 7.65 2.45 -6.91
CA ALA A 277 8.83 2.24 -7.73
C ALA A 277 8.73 2.90 -9.11
N TRP A 278 7.54 2.95 -9.70
CA TRP A 278 7.30 3.56 -11.00
C TRP A 278 7.32 5.10 -10.95
N SER A 279 6.61 5.70 -9.98
CA SER A 279 6.51 7.17 -9.90
C SER A 279 7.72 7.85 -9.26
N ASN A 280 8.54 7.08 -8.52
CA ASN A 280 9.72 7.58 -7.83
C ASN A 280 10.96 6.73 -8.16
N SER A 281 11.12 6.32 -9.42
CA SER A 281 12.20 5.40 -9.84
C SER A 281 13.60 5.90 -9.46
N GLU A 282 13.80 7.22 -9.37
CA GLU A 282 15.05 7.83 -8.90
C GLU A 282 15.41 7.54 -7.44
N MET A 283 14.46 7.08 -6.63
CA MET A 283 14.69 6.72 -5.23
C MET A 283 15.27 5.31 -5.08
N PHE A 284 15.35 4.57 -6.20
CA PHE A 284 15.84 3.21 -6.26
C PHE A 284 17.11 3.13 -7.12
N GLN A 285 17.92 2.12 -6.85
CA GLN A 285 19.13 1.85 -7.65
C GLN A 285 18.72 1.21 -8.98
N MET A 286 18.29 2.04 -9.94
CA MET A 286 17.88 1.62 -11.28
C MET A 286 18.95 1.97 -12.31
N ASP A 287 19.00 1.19 -13.38
CA ASP A 287 19.72 1.55 -14.58
C ASP A 287 19.03 2.74 -15.26
N SER A 288 19.78 3.81 -15.50
CA SER A 288 19.24 5.08 -16.00
C SER A 288 18.68 5.00 -17.43
N SER A 289 19.05 3.96 -18.19
CA SER A 289 18.62 3.80 -19.59
C SER A 289 17.44 2.84 -19.72
N THR A 290 17.39 1.78 -18.91
CA THR A 290 16.40 0.70 -19.02
C THR A 290 15.36 0.70 -17.90
N ASN A 291 15.57 1.50 -16.84
CA ASN A 291 14.78 1.48 -15.60
C ASN A 291 14.77 0.12 -14.88
N LYS A 292 15.64 -0.83 -15.26
CA LYS A 292 15.78 -2.12 -14.59
C LYS A 292 16.53 -1.93 -13.26
N PRO A 293 16.16 -2.68 -12.21
CA PRO A 293 16.88 -2.61 -10.94
C PRO A 293 18.31 -3.13 -11.13
N LEU A 294 19.30 -2.38 -10.65
CA LEU A 294 20.70 -2.80 -10.63
C LEU A 294 20.93 -3.90 -9.58
N TYR A 295 20.15 -3.87 -8.51
CA TYR A 295 20.23 -4.83 -7.40
C TYR A 295 18.82 -5.16 -6.87
N VAL A 296 18.64 -6.40 -6.40
CA VAL A 296 17.41 -6.86 -5.75
C VAL A 296 17.67 -7.25 -4.31
N SER A 297 16.70 -7.01 -3.42
CA SER A 297 16.81 -7.39 -2.02
C SER A 297 16.67 -8.91 -1.86
N GLY A 298 17.42 -9.47 -0.90
CA GLY A 298 17.41 -10.88 -0.59
C GLY A 298 18.15 -11.14 0.71
N LYS A 299 17.89 -12.29 1.32
CA LYS A 299 18.68 -12.76 2.46
C LYS A 299 19.64 -13.81 1.94
N GLU A 300 20.91 -13.69 2.30
CA GLU A 300 21.89 -14.74 2.08
C GLU A 300 21.39 -16.05 2.71
N ILE A 301 21.44 -17.15 1.97
CA ILE A 301 21.02 -18.46 2.46
C ILE A 301 22.03 -18.91 3.52
N LYS A 302 21.75 -18.63 4.79
CA LYS A 302 22.38 -19.36 5.89
C LYS A 302 21.67 -20.70 5.98
N THR A 303 22.38 -21.77 5.63
CA THR A 303 21.90 -23.15 5.79
C THR A 303 21.46 -23.35 7.24
N LEU A 304 20.16 -23.39 7.48
CA LEU A 304 19.63 -23.98 8.70
C LEU A 304 19.79 -25.49 8.52
N GLN A 305 20.84 -26.06 9.10
CA GLN A 305 20.88 -27.51 9.33
C GLN A 305 19.78 -27.82 10.36
N ALA A 306 18.60 -28.19 9.86
CA ALA A 306 17.64 -28.93 10.64
C ALA A 306 17.78 -30.39 10.21
N ASP A 307 18.07 -31.28 11.16
CA ASP A 307 18.17 -32.71 10.93
C ASP A 307 16.94 -33.22 10.15
N GLY A 308 17.17 -33.77 8.96
CA GLY A 308 16.24 -34.72 8.34
C GLY A 308 15.34 -34.27 7.19
N ALA A 309 15.33 -33.02 6.72
CA ALA A 309 14.61 -32.67 5.49
C ALA A 309 15.25 -31.50 4.73
N ALA A 310 16.03 -31.82 3.70
CA ALA A 310 16.64 -30.83 2.83
C ALA A 310 15.60 -30.23 1.87
N PHE A 311 15.08 -29.04 2.16
CA PHE A 311 14.47 -28.19 1.13
C PHE A 311 15.58 -27.52 0.32
N SER A 312 15.95 -28.10 -0.82
CA SER A 312 16.85 -27.47 -1.78
C SER A 312 16.05 -26.70 -2.84
N SER A 313 15.70 -25.44 -2.56
CA SER A 313 15.46 -24.47 -3.64
C SER A 313 16.72 -23.63 -3.80
N ARG A 314 17.57 -24.02 -4.75
CA ARG A 314 18.72 -23.20 -5.17
C ARG A 314 18.19 -21.99 -5.96
N LEU A 315 17.93 -20.89 -5.26
CA LEU A 315 17.94 -19.57 -5.88
C LEU A 315 19.35 -19.01 -5.71
N ASN A 316 20.10 -18.91 -6.82
CA ASN A 316 21.43 -18.31 -6.83
C ASN A 316 21.31 -16.80 -6.59
N PHE A 317 21.49 -16.36 -5.35
CA PHE A 317 21.66 -14.96 -4.97
C PHE A 317 23.16 -14.62 -4.95
N ALA A 318 23.82 -14.59 -6.11
CA ALA A 318 25.24 -14.23 -6.17
C ALA A 318 25.49 -12.73 -5.94
N ASP A 319 24.48 -11.87 -6.15
CA ASP A 319 24.62 -10.40 -6.16
C ASP A 319 23.70 -9.67 -5.17
N ALA A 320 23.10 -10.38 -4.20
CA ALA A 320 22.22 -9.76 -3.21
C ALA A 320 23.02 -8.91 -2.22
N ARG A 321 23.21 -7.62 -2.52
CA ARG A 321 23.69 -6.62 -1.55
C ARG A 321 22.50 -5.86 -0.95
N PRO A 322 22.58 -5.46 0.33
CA PRO A 322 21.53 -4.65 0.94
C PRO A 322 21.35 -3.37 0.13
N GLN A 323 20.12 -3.17 -0.37
CA GLN A 323 19.75 -1.94 -1.06
C GLN A 323 20.08 -0.75 -0.15
N GLN A 324 20.91 0.19 -0.63
CA GLN A 324 21.06 1.49 0.02
C GLN A 324 19.77 2.25 -0.21
N PHE A 325 18.89 2.14 0.78
CA PHE A 325 17.60 2.77 0.79
C PHE A 325 17.81 4.26 1.08
N LEU A 326 17.29 5.14 0.22
CA LEU A 326 17.25 6.58 0.49
C LEU A 326 16.29 6.82 1.66
N LEU A 327 16.85 7.19 2.81
CA LEU A 327 16.12 7.38 4.07
C LEU A 327 14.88 8.28 3.96
N ALA A 328 14.87 9.19 2.98
CA ALA A 328 13.76 10.07 2.66
C ALA A 328 12.46 9.30 2.32
N PHE A 329 12.52 8.21 1.55
CA PHE A 329 11.32 7.46 1.18
C PHE A 329 10.72 6.69 2.36
N ALA A 330 11.57 6.21 3.29
CA ALA A 330 11.15 5.52 4.50
C ALA A 330 10.51 6.51 5.46
N ALA A 331 11.08 7.72 5.58
CA ALA A 331 10.48 8.80 6.34
C ALA A 331 9.10 9.18 5.75
N CYS A 332 8.97 9.31 4.43
CA CYS A 332 7.68 9.53 3.77
C CYS A 332 6.68 8.39 4.01
N LYS A 333 7.12 7.13 3.90
CA LYS A 333 6.31 5.94 4.16
C LYS A 333 5.82 5.91 5.61
N VAL A 334 6.70 6.18 6.58
CA VAL A 334 6.35 6.24 8.00
C VAL A 334 5.40 7.40 8.27
N MET A 335 5.69 8.62 7.79
CA MET A 335 4.83 9.79 8.00
C MET A 335 3.45 9.62 7.36
N GLY A 336 3.38 9.10 6.14
CA GLY A 336 2.12 8.78 5.46
C GLY A 336 1.36 7.69 6.20
N MET A 337 2.02 6.59 6.58
CA MET A 337 1.37 5.49 7.30
C MET A 337 0.98 5.86 8.73
N GLN A 338 1.63 6.84 9.38
CA GLN A 338 1.21 7.37 10.68
C GLN A 338 -0.13 8.12 10.62
N ALA A 339 -0.46 8.72 9.47
CA ALA A 339 -1.81 9.24 9.23
C ALA A 339 -2.84 8.09 9.24
N PHE A 340 -2.45 6.88 8.79
CA PHE A 340 -3.30 5.70 8.73
C PHE A 340 -3.25 4.77 9.96
N HIS A 341 -2.14 4.73 10.70
CA HIS A 341 -1.87 3.79 11.81
C HIS A 341 -1.17 4.52 12.98
N PRO A 342 -1.74 4.52 14.19
CA PRO A 342 -1.17 5.28 15.31
C PRO A 342 0.09 4.64 15.90
N ILE A 343 0.31 3.34 15.67
CA ILE A 343 1.48 2.58 16.13
C ILE A 343 1.92 1.66 14.98
N ILE A 344 3.21 1.75 14.65
CA ILE A 344 3.88 0.95 13.62
C ILE A 344 5.07 0.27 14.32
N LEU A 345 5.19 -1.05 14.18
CA LEU A 345 6.39 -1.77 14.59
C LEU A 345 7.25 -2.05 13.36
N ALA A 346 8.47 -1.52 13.34
CA ALA A 346 9.51 -1.98 12.41
C ALA A 346 10.30 -3.13 13.07
N PRO A 347 10.67 -4.18 12.32
CA PRO A 347 11.47 -5.27 12.88
C PRO A 347 12.82 -4.77 13.37
N LYS A 348 13.19 -5.14 14.61
CA LYS A 348 14.53 -4.91 15.16
C LYS A 348 15.55 -5.79 14.42
N GLY A 349 16.14 -5.26 13.34
CA GLY A 349 17.48 -5.65 12.91
C GLY A 349 18.52 -4.87 13.73
N ASN A 350 19.81 -5.24 13.65
CA ASN A 350 20.94 -4.67 14.43
C ASN A 350 21.27 -3.18 14.15
N PHE A 351 20.29 -2.36 13.77
CA PHE A 351 20.38 -0.90 13.73
C PHE A 351 19.27 -0.32 14.62
N GLY A 352 19.65 0.58 15.54
CA GLY A 352 18.78 1.12 16.58
C GLY A 352 17.41 1.56 16.05
N GLY A 353 16.35 0.92 16.55
CA GLY A 353 14.98 1.20 16.14
C GLY A 353 14.51 2.57 16.66
N ILE A 354 13.94 3.37 15.77
CA ILE A 354 13.19 4.58 16.13
C ILE A 354 11.71 4.24 16.09
N LEU A 355 11.08 4.28 17.27
CA LEU A 355 9.63 4.15 17.44
C LEU A 355 9.02 5.54 17.26
N PHE A 356 8.16 5.75 16.27
CA PHE A 356 7.48 7.03 16.09
C PHE A 356 6.00 6.90 16.52
N THR A 357 5.63 7.59 17.60
CA THR A 357 4.23 7.80 18.02
C THR A 357 3.92 9.30 18.09
N HIS A 358 2.64 9.65 17.96
CA HIS A 358 2.11 11.01 17.75
C HIS A 358 2.81 12.15 18.53
N GLY A 359 3.12 13.23 17.79
CA GLY A 359 2.87 14.60 18.25
C GLY A 359 3.62 15.10 19.48
N MET A 360 4.95 15.17 19.41
CA MET A 360 5.78 16.30 19.89
C MET A 360 7.24 15.88 19.67
N LEU A 361 7.86 16.39 18.61
CA LEU A 361 9.32 16.46 18.54
C LEU A 361 9.77 17.47 19.59
N THR A 362 9.91 17.04 20.84
CA THR A 362 10.55 17.84 21.88
C THR A 362 12.01 17.96 21.49
N LEU A 363 12.38 19.11 20.93
CA LEU A 363 13.76 19.53 20.72
C LEU A 363 14.46 19.54 22.09
N ALA A 364 15.29 18.52 22.35
CA ALA A 364 16.27 18.58 23.43
C ALA A 364 17.30 19.65 23.06
N GLN A 365 17.22 20.75 23.80
CA GLN A 365 18.03 21.95 23.71
C GLN A 365 19.49 21.63 24.10
N ILE A 366 20.43 21.70 23.15
CA ILE A 366 21.86 21.83 23.47
C ILE A 366 22.21 23.29 23.27
N SER A 367 22.48 23.99 24.38
CA SER A 367 22.88 25.39 24.38
C SER A 367 24.34 25.53 23.94
N ALA A 368 24.56 26.29 22.87
CA ALA A 368 25.82 26.96 22.63
C ALA A 368 25.57 28.21 21.76
N GLY A 369 25.66 29.40 22.37
CA GLY A 369 25.80 30.68 21.68
C GLY A 369 24.54 31.21 20.99
N GLY A 370 24.02 32.33 21.48
CA GLY A 370 22.73 32.87 21.06
C GLY A 370 22.68 33.38 19.62
N ARG A 371 21.55 33.08 18.96
CA ARG A 371 20.68 33.97 18.16
C ARG A 371 19.44 33.15 17.76
N VAL A 372 18.25 33.69 18.03
CA VAL A 372 16.97 33.07 17.64
C VAL A 372 16.65 33.54 16.23
N VAL A 373 16.53 32.60 15.29
CA VAL A 373 15.98 32.84 13.94
C VAL A 373 14.79 31.90 13.77
N TRP A 374 13.58 32.46 13.69
CA TRP A 374 12.40 31.76 13.18
C TRP A 374 12.53 31.68 11.67
N LEU A 375 12.44 30.49 11.04
CA LEU A 375 12.11 30.36 9.60
C LEU A 375 11.88 28.89 9.17
N GLU A 376 10.88 28.73 8.30
CA GLU A 376 10.32 27.54 7.62
C GLU A 376 11.27 26.62 6.83
N ALA A 377 12.59 26.70 7.04
CA ALA A 377 13.60 25.98 6.24
C ALA A 377 13.93 24.56 6.73
N LEU A 378 13.34 24.07 7.83
CA LEU A 378 13.69 22.78 8.45
C LEU A 378 13.26 21.53 7.66
N LYS A 379 12.38 21.65 6.66
CA LYS A 379 12.06 20.52 5.76
C LYS A 379 13.25 20.13 4.87
N ASN A 380 14.09 21.09 4.48
CA ASN A 380 15.26 20.84 3.62
C ASN A 380 16.54 20.58 4.42
N LEU A 381 16.65 21.11 5.65
CA LEU A 381 17.84 20.90 6.49
C LEU A 381 17.89 19.51 7.16
N MET A 382 16.74 18.87 7.44
CA MET A 382 16.73 17.46 7.87
C MET A 382 17.30 16.52 6.82
N LEU A 383 17.19 16.88 5.52
CA LEU A 383 17.79 16.14 4.43
C LEU A 383 19.33 16.19 4.48
N VAL A 384 19.90 17.34 4.86
CA VAL A 384 21.36 17.56 4.88
C VAL A 384 22.01 17.02 6.16
N ALA A 385 21.35 17.16 7.32
CA ALA A 385 21.89 16.69 8.60
C ALA A 385 21.91 15.16 8.71
N LEU A 386 20.98 14.46 8.06
CA LEU A 386 20.98 12.99 8.03
C LEU A 386 22.00 12.40 7.06
N ILE A 387 22.32 13.09 5.96
CA ILE A 387 23.38 12.68 5.04
C ILE A 387 24.75 12.70 5.74
N THR A 388 24.99 13.64 6.66
CA THR A 388 26.26 13.73 7.40
C THR A 388 26.41 12.69 8.52
N PHE A 389 25.31 12.18 9.08
CA PHE A 389 25.37 11.22 10.19
C PHE A 389 25.69 9.78 9.73
N VAL A 390 25.27 9.41 8.51
CA VAL A 390 25.51 8.07 7.95
C VAL A 390 26.98 7.88 7.52
N ASP A 391 27.67 8.95 7.10
CA ASP A 391 29.06 8.87 6.62
C ASP A 391 30.08 8.67 7.75
N SER A 392 29.75 9.08 8.98
CA SER A 392 30.68 8.97 10.12
C SER A 392 30.69 7.60 10.82
N SER A 393 29.67 6.76 10.60
CA SER A 393 29.51 5.47 11.30
C SER A 393 29.97 4.24 10.50
N LEU A 394 30.45 4.45 9.26
CA LEU A 394 30.98 3.41 8.37
C LEU A 394 32.39 3.79 7.87
N THR A 395 33.33 4.05 8.77
CA THR A 395 34.75 4.16 8.40
C THR A 395 35.52 2.90 8.80
N GLY A 396 35.34 1.86 7.98
CA GLY A 396 36.35 0.83 7.75
C GLY A 396 36.90 1.00 6.34
N GLU A 397 37.96 1.81 6.23
CA GLU A 397 38.86 1.95 5.08
C GLU A 397 38.31 1.71 3.66
N TYR A 398 37.82 2.76 2.98
CA TYR A 398 38.04 2.94 1.54
C TYR A 398 38.06 4.43 1.20
N ARG A 399 39.26 4.97 0.91
CA ARG A 399 39.43 6.30 0.32
C ARG A 399 39.12 6.21 -1.18
N THR A 400 38.02 6.80 -1.62
CA THR A 400 37.85 7.25 -3.00
C THR A 400 37.49 8.72 -2.99
N THR A 401 38.48 9.52 -3.37
CA THR A 401 38.40 10.98 -3.50
C THR A 401 37.52 11.33 -4.70
N LEU A 402 36.28 11.76 -4.46
CA LEU A 402 35.47 12.42 -5.48
C LEU A 402 35.81 13.91 -5.47
N GLN A 403 36.65 14.32 -6.42
CA GLN A 403 36.94 15.72 -6.71
C GLN A 403 35.66 16.43 -7.16
N TRP A 404 35.21 17.39 -6.35
CA TRP A 404 34.20 18.37 -6.75
C TRP A 404 34.79 19.29 -7.83
N SER A 405 34.30 19.20 -9.05
CA SER A 405 34.57 20.20 -10.08
C SER A 405 33.84 21.50 -9.75
N THR A 406 34.62 22.56 -9.59
CA THR A 406 34.28 23.93 -9.27
C THR A 406 33.21 24.51 -10.21
N LYS A 407 32.00 24.77 -9.69
CA LYS A 407 31.03 25.69 -10.32
C LYS A 407 30.04 26.34 -9.33
N ALA A 408 30.51 26.60 -8.11
CA ALA A 408 29.74 27.27 -7.06
C ALA A 408 30.60 28.34 -6.36
N GLN A 409 31.18 29.26 -7.13
CA GLN A 409 31.97 30.37 -6.58
C GLN A 409 31.69 31.73 -7.26
N GLU A 410 30.52 31.91 -7.88
CA GLU A 410 30.13 33.20 -8.50
C GLU A 410 28.74 33.72 -8.07
N MET A 411 28.25 33.37 -6.88
CA MET A 411 27.02 33.97 -6.33
C MET A 411 27.18 34.51 -4.89
N GLU A 412 28.34 35.07 -4.58
CA GLU A 412 28.52 35.99 -3.46
C GLU A 412 29.41 37.17 -3.86
N SER A 413 28.94 37.96 -4.83
CA SER A 413 29.25 39.39 -4.96
C SER A 413 28.21 40.04 -5.87
N GLY A 414 27.20 40.67 -5.26
CA GLY A 414 26.11 41.37 -5.94
C GLY A 414 24.90 41.51 -5.06
#